data_AF-A0A6J4LAZ5-F1
#
_entry.id   AF-A0A6J4LAZ5-F1
#
_cell.length_a   1.000
_cell.length_b   1.000
_cell.length_c   1.000
_cell.angle_alpha   90.00
_cell.angle_beta   90.00
_cell.angle_gamma   90.00
#
_symmetry.space_group_name_H-M   'P 1'
#
loop_
_entity.id
_entity.type
_entity.pdbx_description
1 polymer ?
#
loop_
_entity_poly.entity_id
_entity_poly.type
_entity_poly.pdbx_seq_one_letter_code
_entity_poly.pdbx_strand_id
1 'polypeptide(L)'
;MAYTNGRLPPGVLGAITTASNGQRARLRKDAAAAFNAMNAESVRRFGVTLRVSSARTAYRPLADQQYFWNLYRSGRGNLAARPGTSNHGWGLAVDLANPGVMRPIIDRIGAKYGWQKHWSDAPSEPWHLKWRPGRYPAVQAATFRPLRYRSQGPRVRWVQRRLRAKGFLSVRASGWYGESTRSAVTRFQRKHGLTPDGVIGRATWRRLAS
;
A
#
# COMPACT_ATOMS: atom_id res chain seq x y z
N MET A 1 -11.41 -12.17 -3.82
CA MET A 1 -10.24 -13.01 -4.18
C MET A 1 -8.99 -12.44 -3.51
N ALA A 2 -8.10 -13.27 -3.01
CA ALA A 2 -6.78 -12.84 -2.55
C ALA A 2 -5.86 -12.76 -3.79
N TYR A 3 -5.16 -11.65 -3.96
CA TYR A 3 -4.19 -11.53 -5.05
C TYR A 3 -2.89 -12.25 -4.70
N THR A 4 -2.12 -12.63 -5.71
CA THR A 4 -0.79 -13.21 -5.55
C THR A 4 0.28 -12.17 -5.87
N ASN A 5 1.39 -12.20 -5.16
CA ASN A 5 2.54 -11.34 -5.39
C ASN A 5 3.04 -11.48 -6.85
N GLY A 6 3.18 -10.34 -7.55
CA GLY A 6 3.57 -10.29 -8.96
C GLY A 6 2.45 -10.63 -9.94
N ARG A 7 1.20 -10.84 -9.47
CA ARG A 7 0.02 -11.14 -10.29
C ARG A 7 -1.18 -10.24 -9.91
N LEU A 8 -0.92 -8.97 -9.65
CA LEU A 8 -1.99 -7.99 -9.44
C LEU A 8 -2.71 -7.70 -10.78
N PRO A 9 -4.06 -7.75 -10.82
CA PRO A 9 -4.79 -7.43 -12.04
C PRO A 9 -4.66 -5.94 -12.40
N PRO A 10 -4.71 -5.55 -13.68
CA PRO A 10 -4.60 -4.16 -14.10
C PRO A 10 -5.57 -3.21 -13.38
N GLY A 11 -6.78 -3.69 -13.07
CA GLY A 11 -7.82 -2.91 -12.38
C GLY A 11 -7.49 -2.49 -10.94
N VAL A 12 -6.48 -3.08 -10.29
CA VAL A 12 -6.01 -2.65 -8.96
C VAL A 12 -4.72 -1.83 -8.99
N LEU A 13 -4.17 -1.61 -10.19
CA LEU A 13 -2.99 -0.79 -10.41
C LEU A 13 -3.40 0.62 -10.84
N GLY A 14 -2.64 1.62 -10.38
CA GLY A 14 -2.75 3.02 -10.77
C GLY A 14 -1.43 3.50 -11.37
N ALA A 15 -1.52 4.40 -12.35
CA ALA A 15 -0.35 5.01 -12.95
C ALA A 15 0.36 5.95 -11.97
N ILE A 16 1.68 6.00 -12.06
CA ILE A 16 2.50 7.04 -11.44
C ILE A 16 3.23 7.84 -12.53
N THR A 17 4.02 8.83 -12.13
CA THR A 17 4.93 9.57 -13.02
C THR A 17 5.67 8.63 -13.98
N THR A 18 5.75 9.02 -15.25
CA THR A 18 6.48 8.27 -16.29
C THR A 18 7.90 7.99 -15.82
N ALA A 19 8.36 6.75 -16.03
CA ALA A 19 9.71 6.34 -15.66
C ALA A 19 10.76 7.13 -16.47
N SER A 20 12.00 7.19 -15.98
CA SER A 20 13.06 7.90 -16.69
C SER A 20 13.36 7.35 -18.08
N ASN A 21 13.06 6.07 -18.33
CA ASN A 21 13.17 5.43 -19.64
C ASN A 21 11.90 5.56 -20.52
N GLY A 22 10.95 6.44 -20.18
CA GLY A 22 9.73 6.68 -20.94
C GLY A 22 8.59 5.68 -20.69
N GLN A 23 8.83 4.60 -19.93
CA GLN A 23 7.80 3.59 -19.69
C GLN A 23 6.72 4.06 -18.69
N ARG A 24 5.49 3.58 -18.89
CA ARG A 24 4.38 3.81 -17.96
C ARG A 24 4.54 2.92 -16.72
N ALA A 25 4.98 3.51 -15.62
CA ALA A 25 5.07 2.83 -14.34
C ALA A 25 3.72 2.79 -13.61
N ARG A 26 3.49 1.71 -12.86
CA ARG A 26 2.25 1.52 -12.07
C ARG A 26 2.57 1.00 -10.68
N LEU A 27 1.70 1.30 -9.73
CA LEU A 27 1.71 0.77 -8.37
C LEU A 27 0.30 0.31 -8.00
N ARG A 28 0.12 -0.34 -6.85
CA ARG A 28 -1.22 -0.54 -6.31
C ARG A 28 -1.90 0.83 -6.17
N LYS A 29 -3.19 0.95 -6.52
CA LYS A 29 -3.88 2.25 -6.65
C LYS A 29 -3.71 3.19 -5.45
N ASP A 30 -3.72 2.64 -4.25
CA ASP A 30 -3.52 3.40 -3.01
C ASP A 30 -2.10 3.95 -2.87
N ALA A 31 -1.09 3.10 -3.11
CA ALA A 31 0.31 3.49 -3.15
C ALA A 31 0.60 4.49 -4.29
N ALA A 32 0.02 4.28 -5.49
CA ALA A 32 0.17 5.15 -6.64
C ALA A 32 -0.32 6.57 -6.34
N ALA A 33 -1.52 6.70 -5.78
CA ALA A 33 -2.08 8.00 -5.45
C ALA A 33 -1.26 8.71 -4.34
N ALA A 34 -0.72 7.95 -3.38
CA ALA A 34 0.19 8.50 -2.37
C ALA A 34 1.52 8.98 -2.98
N PHE A 35 2.06 8.21 -3.93
CA PHE A 35 3.30 8.57 -4.64
C PHE A 35 3.09 9.83 -5.48
N ASN A 36 1.99 9.93 -6.23
CA ASN A 36 1.70 11.09 -7.08
C ASN A 36 1.49 12.36 -6.26
N ALA A 37 0.86 12.25 -5.08
CA ALA A 37 0.71 13.41 -4.21
C ALA A 37 2.01 13.83 -3.53
N MET A 38 2.88 12.87 -3.18
CA MET A 38 4.24 13.16 -2.74
C MET A 38 5.04 13.84 -3.86
N ASN A 39 4.93 13.34 -5.09
CA ASN A 39 5.54 13.93 -6.27
C ASN A 39 5.06 15.36 -6.52
N ALA A 40 3.76 15.63 -6.40
CA ALA A 40 3.21 16.98 -6.53
C ALA A 40 3.80 17.95 -5.48
N GLU A 41 3.94 17.51 -4.23
CA GLU A 41 4.63 18.32 -3.21
C GLU A 41 6.12 18.50 -3.54
N SER A 42 6.79 17.46 -4.05
CA SER A 42 8.20 17.52 -4.46
C SER A 42 8.42 18.56 -5.56
N VAL A 43 7.60 18.53 -6.60
CA VAL A 43 7.65 19.49 -7.71
C VAL A 43 7.38 20.90 -7.19
N ARG A 44 6.33 21.09 -6.39
CA ARG A 44 5.96 22.41 -5.86
C ARG A 44 7.01 23.02 -4.94
N ARG A 45 7.68 22.22 -4.11
CA ARG A 45 8.61 22.72 -3.06
C ARG A 45 10.08 22.71 -3.49
N PHE A 46 10.45 21.82 -4.40
CA PHE A 46 11.86 21.56 -4.73
C PHE A 46 12.12 21.53 -6.23
N GLY A 47 11.11 21.67 -7.09
CA GLY A 47 11.28 21.59 -8.54
C GLY A 47 11.67 20.21 -9.06
N VAL A 48 11.68 19.18 -8.20
CA VAL A 48 12.13 17.83 -8.55
C VAL A 48 10.94 16.92 -8.81
N THR A 49 10.90 16.34 -10.00
CA THR A 49 9.96 15.27 -10.37
C THR A 49 10.47 13.92 -9.88
N LEU A 50 9.74 13.31 -8.95
CA LEU A 50 9.98 11.95 -8.45
C LEU A 50 9.50 10.92 -9.48
N ARG A 51 10.39 10.01 -9.87
CA ARG A 51 10.12 8.95 -10.84
C ARG A 51 11.02 7.73 -10.61
N VAL A 52 10.58 6.59 -11.15
CA VAL A 52 11.33 5.32 -11.13
C VAL A 52 12.18 5.15 -12.39
N SER A 53 13.17 4.27 -12.36
CA SER A 53 14.04 4.03 -13.53
C SER A 53 13.31 3.38 -14.71
N SER A 54 12.40 2.44 -14.43
CA SER A 54 11.61 1.71 -15.44
C SER A 54 10.26 1.27 -14.86
N ALA A 55 9.33 0.78 -15.70
CA ALA A 55 8.04 0.31 -15.19
C ALA A 55 8.17 -0.80 -14.13
N ARG A 56 9.12 -1.72 -14.34
CA ARG A 56 9.40 -2.89 -13.47
C ARG A 56 10.18 -2.56 -12.19
N THR A 57 10.64 -1.32 -12.02
CA THR A 57 11.16 -0.82 -10.74
C THR A 57 10.07 -0.17 -9.87
N ALA A 58 8.81 -0.22 -10.31
CA ALA A 58 7.62 0.06 -9.50
C ALA A 58 6.89 -1.27 -9.21
N TYR A 59 5.69 -1.49 -9.77
CA TYR A 59 5.08 -2.82 -9.76
C TYR A 59 5.85 -3.77 -10.68
N ARG A 60 6.27 -4.91 -10.14
CA ARG A 60 7.03 -5.92 -10.87
C ARG A 60 6.22 -7.22 -11.02
N PRO A 61 5.82 -7.59 -12.24
CA PRO A 61 5.18 -8.87 -12.51
C PRO A 61 6.05 -10.06 -12.07
N LEU A 62 5.41 -11.19 -11.79
CA LEU A 62 6.10 -12.40 -11.31
C LEU A 62 7.18 -12.89 -12.29
N ALA A 63 6.92 -12.81 -13.60
CA ALA A 63 7.88 -13.19 -14.64
C ALA A 63 9.17 -12.35 -14.57
N ASP A 64 9.03 -11.04 -14.40
CA ASP A 64 10.19 -10.15 -14.23
C ASP A 64 10.94 -10.45 -12.94
N GLN A 65 10.24 -10.74 -11.83
CA GLN A 65 10.90 -11.12 -10.58
C GLN A 65 11.65 -12.46 -10.72
N GLN A 66 11.12 -13.41 -11.50
CA GLN A 66 11.81 -14.66 -11.84
C GLN A 66 13.09 -14.41 -12.64
N TYR A 67 13.04 -13.51 -13.61
CA TYR A 67 14.20 -13.11 -14.40
C TYR A 67 15.32 -12.55 -13.51
N PHE A 68 15.01 -11.59 -12.63
CA PHE A 68 16.02 -11.02 -11.72
C PHE A 68 16.54 -12.02 -10.69
N TRP A 69 15.67 -12.91 -10.18
CA TRP A 69 16.09 -13.99 -9.29
C TRP A 69 17.09 -14.95 -9.96
N ASN A 70 16.89 -15.28 -11.23
CA ASN A 70 17.81 -16.14 -11.99
C ASN A 70 19.15 -15.43 -12.26
N LEU A 71 19.14 -14.13 -12.55
CA LEU A 71 20.37 -13.35 -12.67
C LEU A 71 21.16 -13.33 -11.36
N TYR A 72 20.49 -13.03 -10.25
CA TYR A 72 21.09 -13.04 -8.91
C TYR A 72 21.73 -14.41 -8.59
N ARG A 73 20.98 -15.50 -8.80
CA ARG A 73 21.47 -16.87 -8.56
C ARG A 73 22.66 -17.27 -9.43
N SER A 74 22.81 -16.66 -10.60
CA SER A 74 23.94 -16.91 -11.50
C SER A 74 25.11 -15.93 -11.30
N GLY A 75 25.05 -15.05 -10.29
CA GLY A 75 26.10 -14.05 -10.03
C GLY A 75 26.14 -12.90 -11.05
N ARG A 76 25.17 -12.83 -11.97
CA ARG A 76 25.12 -11.83 -13.05
C ARG A 76 24.18 -10.66 -12.76
N GLY A 77 23.61 -10.61 -11.57
CA GLY A 77 22.65 -9.57 -11.20
C GLY A 77 22.66 -9.23 -9.72
N ASN A 78 22.03 -8.12 -9.41
CA ASN A 78 21.86 -7.62 -8.04
C ASN A 78 21.04 -8.57 -7.18
N LEU A 79 21.15 -8.41 -5.85
CA LEU A 79 20.31 -9.11 -4.89
C LEU A 79 18.83 -9.00 -5.27
N ALA A 80 18.15 -10.13 -5.34
CA ALA A 80 16.75 -10.20 -5.70
C ALA A 80 15.99 -11.06 -4.69
N ALA A 81 14.79 -10.62 -4.29
CA ALA A 81 13.90 -11.46 -3.50
C ALA A 81 13.45 -12.69 -4.28
N ARG A 82 13.14 -13.78 -3.57
CA ARG A 82 12.51 -14.97 -4.17
C ARG A 82 11.23 -14.57 -4.93
N PRO A 83 10.95 -15.17 -6.10
CA PRO A 83 9.72 -14.93 -6.83
C PRO A 83 8.50 -15.16 -5.93
N GLY A 84 7.56 -14.21 -5.92
CA GLY A 84 6.39 -14.25 -5.07
C GLY A 84 6.54 -13.61 -3.68
N THR A 85 7.71 -13.07 -3.31
CA THR A 85 7.93 -12.42 -1.99
C THR A 85 8.31 -10.94 -2.06
N SER A 86 8.52 -10.38 -3.25
CA SER A 86 9.01 -9.00 -3.45
C SER A 86 7.95 -7.92 -3.18
N ASN A 87 8.29 -6.82 -2.50
CA ASN A 87 7.33 -5.70 -2.36
C ASN A 87 6.93 -5.05 -3.69
N HIS A 88 7.79 -5.11 -4.71
CA HIS A 88 7.43 -4.68 -6.05
C HIS A 88 6.28 -5.53 -6.61
N GLY A 89 6.25 -6.83 -6.30
CA GLY A 89 5.15 -7.72 -6.69
C GLY A 89 3.81 -7.38 -6.02
N TRP A 90 3.81 -6.60 -4.94
CA TRP A 90 2.60 -6.03 -4.34
C TRP A 90 2.29 -4.61 -4.83
N GLY A 91 3.13 -4.04 -5.68
CA GLY A 91 3.02 -2.64 -6.10
C GLY A 91 3.17 -1.67 -4.94
N LEU A 92 4.02 -1.99 -3.96
CA LEU A 92 4.26 -1.21 -2.74
C LEU A 92 5.69 -0.70 -2.62
N ALA A 93 6.52 -0.91 -3.63
CA ALA A 93 7.89 -0.44 -3.65
C ALA A 93 8.20 0.32 -4.93
N VAL A 94 9.18 1.22 -4.85
CA VAL A 94 9.75 1.94 -5.97
C VAL A 94 11.27 1.95 -5.85
N ASP A 95 11.97 1.74 -6.96
CA ASP A 95 13.39 2.06 -7.09
C ASP A 95 13.51 3.39 -7.85
N LEU A 96 14.03 4.40 -7.17
CA LEU A 96 14.15 5.77 -7.67
C LEU A 96 15.17 5.86 -8.80
N ALA A 97 14.85 6.65 -9.84
CA ALA A 97 15.75 6.84 -10.98
C ALA A 97 17.05 7.58 -10.63
N ASN A 98 16.98 8.54 -9.71
CA ASN A 98 18.14 9.27 -9.21
C ASN A 98 18.05 9.39 -7.69
N PRO A 99 18.50 8.37 -6.94
CA PRO A 99 18.42 8.42 -5.49
C PRO A 99 19.21 9.59 -4.91
N GLY A 100 20.35 9.98 -5.46
CA GLY A 100 21.16 11.10 -4.94
C GLY A 100 20.35 12.41 -4.82
N VAL A 101 19.49 12.69 -5.79
CA VAL A 101 18.63 13.89 -5.79
C VAL A 101 17.30 13.65 -5.07
N MET A 102 16.65 12.51 -5.31
CA MET A 102 15.28 12.28 -4.85
C MET A 102 15.22 11.85 -3.38
N ARG A 103 16.25 11.17 -2.86
CA ARG A 103 16.26 10.63 -1.50
C ARG A 103 16.16 11.68 -0.41
N PRO A 104 17.01 12.73 -0.39
CA PRO A 104 16.93 13.74 0.66
C PRO A 104 15.55 14.42 0.74
N ILE A 105 14.90 14.61 -0.42
CA ILE A 105 13.55 15.17 -0.50
C ILE A 105 12.54 14.22 0.13
N ILE A 106 12.55 12.94 -0.26
CA ILE A 106 11.62 11.94 0.27
C ILE A 106 11.85 11.68 1.76
N ASP A 107 13.09 11.76 2.24
CA ASP A 107 13.35 11.66 3.67
C ASP A 107 12.71 12.81 4.46
N ARG A 108 12.64 14.00 3.87
CA ARG A 108 11.99 15.18 4.47
C ARG A 108 10.46 15.16 4.41
N ILE A 109 9.86 14.74 3.29
CA ILE A 109 8.39 14.85 3.09
C ILE A 109 7.66 13.51 3.04
N GLY A 110 8.34 12.43 2.71
CA GLY A 110 7.73 11.16 2.32
C GLY A 110 6.96 10.47 3.43
N ALA A 111 7.33 10.70 4.69
CA ALA A 111 6.66 10.10 5.84
C ALA A 111 5.15 10.44 5.88
N LYS A 112 4.79 11.68 5.52
CA LYS A 112 3.41 12.17 5.37
C LYS A 112 2.61 11.37 4.33
N TYR A 113 3.28 10.86 3.31
CA TYR A 113 2.70 10.11 2.20
C TYR A 113 2.83 8.59 2.35
N GLY A 114 3.44 8.14 3.44
CA GLY A 114 3.72 6.73 3.68
C GLY A 114 4.84 6.16 2.81
N TRP A 115 5.70 6.98 2.19
CA TRP A 115 6.86 6.55 1.41
C TRP A 115 8.15 6.91 2.14
N GLN A 116 8.97 5.94 2.53
CA GLN A 116 10.19 6.22 3.31
C GLN A 116 11.17 5.03 3.27
N LYS A 117 12.42 5.32 3.63
CA LYS A 117 13.53 4.35 3.62
C LYS A 117 13.83 3.72 4.94
N HIS A 118 13.71 4.47 6.03
CA HIS A 118 14.00 3.93 7.36
C HIS A 118 13.07 2.77 7.75
N TRP A 119 12.04 2.49 6.95
CA TRP A 119 11.22 1.28 7.05
C TRP A 119 11.18 0.38 5.83
N SER A 120 12.03 0.67 4.84
CA SER A 120 12.32 -0.24 3.75
C SER A 120 12.91 -1.53 4.31
N ASP A 121 12.59 -2.66 3.70
CA ASP A 121 13.20 -3.96 3.99
C ASP A 121 14.46 -4.23 3.16
N ALA A 122 14.95 -3.22 2.42
CA ALA A 122 16.21 -3.24 1.72
C ALA A 122 17.10 -2.06 2.19
N PRO A 123 17.65 -2.07 3.41
CA PRO A 123 18.40 -0.93 3.97
C PRO A 123 19.64 -0.55 3.14
N SER A 124 20.33 -1.51 2.54
CA SER A 124 21.53 -1.27 1.72
C SER A 124 21.25 -0.71 0.32
N GLU A 125 19.98 -0.63 -0.10
CA GLU A 125 19.60 -0.18 -1.44
C GLU A 125 19.10 1.27 -1.43
N PRO A 126 19.95 2.30 -1.63
CA PRO A 126 19.53 3.70 -1.47
C PRO A 126 18.39 4.11 -2.40
N TRP A 127 18.23 3.46 -3.56
CA TRP A 127 17.10 3.66 -4.46
C TRP A 127 15.77 3.08 -3.96
N HIS A 128 15.79 2.04 -3.12
CA HIS A 128 14.61 1.27 -2.78
C HIS A 128 13.78 1.93 -1.67
N LEU A 129 12.54 2.24 -2.00
CA LEU A 129 11.54 2.80 -1.11
C LEU A 129 10.36 1.85 -0.94
N LYS A 130 9.86 1.78 0.29
CA LYS A 130 8.65 1.02 0.62
C LYS A 130 7.52 1.94 1.04
N TRP A 131 6.34 1.66 0.52
CA TRP A 131 5.11 2.29 0.96
C TRP A 131 4.52 1.54 2.16
N ARG A 132 4.15 2.27 3.21
CA ARG A 132 3.42 1.77 4.37
C ARG A 132 1.95 2.19 4.29
N PRO A 133 1.02 1.21 4.17
CA PRO A 133 -0.41 1.49 4.25
C PRO A 133 -0.78 2.20 5.56
N GLY A 134 -1.74 3.13 5.48
CA GLY A 134 -2.29 3.81 6.67
C GLY A 134 -1.63 5.15 7.05
N ARG A 135 -0.50 5.52 6.42
CA ARG A 135 0.19 6.79 6.71
C ARG A 135 -0.22 7.99 5.85
N TYR A 136 -0.87 7.78 4.69
CA TYR A 136 -1.39 8.88 3.86
C TYR A 136 -2.93 9.02 3.98
N PRO A 137 -3.46 10.11 4.56
CA PRO A 137 -4.91 10.30 4.78
C PRO A 137 -5.70 10.69 3.51
N ALA A 138 -5.10 11.41 2.56
CA ALA A 138 -5.84 11.97 1.42
C ALA A 138 -6.29 10.91 0.39
N VAL A 139 -5.59 9.78 0.26
CA VAL A 139 -6.06 8.65 -0.58
C VAL A 139 -7.13 7.83 0.12
N GLN A 140 -7.15 7.86 1.45
CA GLN A 140 -8.33 7.39 2.17
C GLN A 140 -9.50 8.31 1.79
N ALA A 141 -9.32 9.64 1.71
CA ALA A 141 -10.38 10.62 1.42
C ALA A 141 -11.15 10.31 0.11
N ALA A 142 -10.44 10.01 -0.99
CA ALA A 142 -11.07 9.86 -2.31
C ALA A 142 -11.73 8.49 -2.61
N THR A 143 -11.53 7.44 -1.81
CA THR A 143 -12.07 6.09 -2.10
C THR A 143 -12.61 5.31 -0.91
N PHE A 144 -12.65 5.89 0.29
CA PHE A 144 -13.22 5.18 1.44
C PHE A 144 -14.74 5.12 1.34
N ARG A 145 -15.27 4.05 0.75
CA ARG A 145 -16.66 3.65 0.93
C ARG A 145 -16.82 3.06 2.33
N PRO A 146 -17.63 3.65 3.22
CA PRO A 146 -17.91 3.08 4.54
C PRO A 146 -18.47 1.67 4.41
N LEU A 147 -18.10 0.78 5.33
CA LEU A 147 -18.75 -0.52 5.43
C LEU A 147 -19.91 -0.40 6.42
N ARG A 148 -21.03 -0.99 6.07
CA ARG A 148 -22.27 -1.00 6.86
C ARG A 148 -22.95 -2.36 6.75
N TYR A 149 -24.05 -2.52 7.47
CA TYR A 149 -24.91 -3.70 7.33
C TYR A 149 -25.13 -4.09 5.86
N ARG A 150 -25.05 -5.39 5.56
CA ARG A 150 -25.08 -6.00 4.21
C ARG A 150 -23.90 -5.69 3.28
N SER A 151 -22.90 -4.93 3.74
CA SER A 151 -21.64 -4.85 3.00
C SER A 151 -20.99 -6.22 2.91
N GLN A 152 -20.27 -6.48 1.82
CA GLN A 152 -19.60 -7.75 1.63
C GLN A 152 -18.22 -7.62 1.00
N GLY A 153 -17.41 -8.66 1.15
CA GLY A 153 -16.13 -8.82 0.48
C GLY A 153 -14.90 -8.67 1.38
N PRO A 154 -13.70 -8.57 0.78
CA PRO A 154 -12.44 -8.65 1.51
C PRO A 154 -12.25 -7.60 2.61
N ARG A 155 -12.79 -6.39 2.41
CA ARG A 155 -12.72 -5.30 3.40
C ARG A 155 -13.50 -5.62 4.67
N VAL A 156 -14.69 -6.22 4.54
CA VAL A 156 -15.48 -6.71 5.68
C VAL A 156 -14.74 -7.83 6.41
N ARG A 157 -14.15 -8.77 5.66
CA ARG A 157 -13.39 -9.88 6.26
C ARG A 157 -12.18 -9.39 7.06
N TRP A 158 -11.51 -8.35 6.57
CA TRP A 158 -10.41 -7.72 7.30
C TRP A 158 -10.89 -7.11 8.63
N VAL A 159 -11.98 -6.34 8.60
CA VAL A 159 -12.60 -5.78 9.81
C VAL A 159 -12.97 -6.87 10.79
N GLN A 160 -13.66 -7.92 10.35
CA GLN A 160 -14.10 -9.00 11.22
C GLN A 160 -12.90 -9.64 11.92
N ARG A 161 -11.79 -9.87 11.20
CA ARG A 161 -10.54 -10.36 11.82
C ARG A 161 -9.98 -9.40 12.87
N ARG A 162 -10.01 -8.09 12.62
CA ARG A 162 -9.57 -7.09 13.61
C ARG A 162 -10.47 -7.04 14.84
N LEU A 163 -11.80 -7.09 14.66
CA LEU A 163 -12.75 -7.16 15.76
C LEU A 163 -12.58 -8.43 16.59
N ARG A 164 -12.34 -9.59 15.95
CA ARG A 164 -12.03 -10.84 16.65
C ARG A 164 -10.75 -10.74 17.46
N ALA A 165 -9.67 -10.25 16.86
CA ALA A 165 -8.38 -10.10 17.54
C ALA A 165 -8.43 -9.14 18.75
N LYS A 166 -9.38 -8.20 18.74
CA LYS A 166 -9.62 -7.25 19.84
C LYS A 166 -10.72 -7.71 20.81
N GLY A 167 -11.24 -8.93 20.67
CA GLY A 167 -12.25 -9.52 21.56
C GLY A 167 -13.68 -9.05 21.35
N PHE A 168 -14.00 -8.36 20.26
CA PHE A 168 -15.33 -7.80 20.01
C PHE A 168 -16.25 -8.71 19.18
N LEU A 169 -15.70 -9.69 18.47
CA LEU A 169 -16.44 -10.59 17.58
C LEU A 169 -16.02 -12.04 17.85
N SER A 170 -16.96 -12.95 17.98
CA SER A 170 -16.70 -14.38 18.17
C SER A 170 -16.85 -15.19 16.88
N VAL A 171 -17.79 -14.80 16.01
CA VAL A 171 -18.08 -15.50 14.75
C VAL A 171 -16.92 -15.44 13.75
N ARG A 172 -16.89 -16.41 12.82
CA ARG A 172 -15.89 -16.47 11.75
C ARG A 172 -15.94 -15.23 10.86
N ALA A 173 -14.77 -14.77 10.41
CA ALA A 173 -14.67 -13.71 9.41
C ALA A 173 -15.11 -14.20 8.02
N SER A 174 -16.42 -14.20 7.77
CA SER A 174 -17.05 -14.64 6.51
C SER A 174 -16.85 -13.65 5.37
N GLY A 175 -16.58 -12.38 5.67
CA GLY A 175 -16.63 -11.29 4.70
C GLY A 175 -18.05 -10.78 4.42
N TRP A 176 -19.06 -11.25 5.15
CA TRP A 176 -20.43 -10.73 5.14
C TRP A 176 -20.69 -9.88 6.38
N TYR A 177 -21.17 -8.65 6.19
CA TYR A 177 -21.47 -7.73 7.29
C TYR A 177 -22.93 -7.92 7.75
N GLY A 178 -23.15 -9.00 8.51
CA GLY A 178 -24.44 -9.28 9.16
C GLY A 178 -24.55 -8.67 10.56
N GLU A 179 -25.62 -9.03 11.28
CA GLU A 179 -25.96 -8.46 12.57
C GLU A 179 -24.84 -8.62 13.60
N SER A 180 -24.25 -9.81 13.72
CA SER A 180 -23.13 -10.05 14.65
C SER A 180 -21.94 -9.10 14.41
N THR A 181 -21.68 -8.71 13.15
CA THR A 181 -20.61 -7.75 12.82
C THR A 181 -21.02 -6.34 13.19
N ARG A 182 -22.29 -5.95 12.94
CA ARG A 182 -22.83 -4.65 13.34
C ARG A 182 -22.75 -4.45 14.84
N SER A 183 -23.24 -5.40 15.64
CA SER A 183 -23.21 -5.29 17.10
C SER A 183 -21.77 -5.21 17.63
N ALA A 184 -20.84 -5.99 17.04
CA ALA A 184 -19.42 -5.92 17.39
C ALA A 184 -18.80 -4.56 17.09
N VAL A 185 -19.12 -3.96 15.94
CA VAL A 185 -18.66 -2.62 15.57
C VAL A 185 -19.23 -1.55 16.49
N THR A 186 -20.51 -1.62 16.81
CA THR A 186 -21.15 -0.70 17.76
C THR A 186 -20.47 -0.76 19.14
N ARG A 187 -20.21 -1.97 19.67
CA ARG A 187 -19.47 -2.12 20.95
C ARG A 187 -18.05 -1.56 20.87
N PHE A 188 -17.36 -1.82 19.76
CA PHE A 188 -16.02 -1.29 19.51
C PHE A 188 -16.01 0.23 19.47
N GLN A 189 -16.98 0.85 18.78
CA GLN A 189 -17.13 2.30 18.70
C GLN A 189 -17.36 2.91 20.09
N ARG A 190 -18.29 2.35 20.87
CA ARG A 190 -18.54 2.79 22.26
C ARG A 190 -17.29 2.75 23.12
N LYS A 191 -16.56 1.63 23.13
CA LYS A 191 -15.33 1.48 23.93
C LYS A 191 -14.24 2.50 23.56
N HIS A 192 -14.30 3.06 22.35
CA HIS A 192 -13.26 3.94 21.83
C HIS A 192 -13.74 5.39 21.62
N GLY A 193 -14.85 5.78 22.24
CA GLY A 193 -15.37 7.15 22.17
C GLY A 193 -15.76 7.59 20.76
N LEU A 194 -16.16 6.65 19.90
CA LEU A 194 -16.64 6.92 18.55
C LEU A 194 -18.17 6.87 18.51
N THR A 195 -18.79 7.56 17.56
CA THR A 195 -20.23 7.44 17.30
C THR A 195 -20.62 5.97 17.08
N PRO A 196 -21.51 5.39 17.90
CA PRO A 196 -21.79 3.95 17.90
C PRO A 196 -22.88 3.57 16.88
N ASP A 197 -22.75 4.05 15.65
CA ASP A 197 -23.73 3.90 14.56
C ASP A 197 -23.68 2.51 13.87
N GLY A 198 -22.70 1.67 14.21
CA GLY A 198 -22.49 0.38 13.55
C GLY A 198 -22.01 0.51 12.10
N VAL A 199 -21.57 1.70 11.68
CA VAL A 199 -20.98 2.01 10.38
C VAL A 199 -19.47 2.17 10.54
N ILE A 200 -18.72 1.46 9.71
CA ILE A 200 -17.27 1.58 9.69
C ILE A 200 -16.91 2.74 8.78
N GLY A 201 -17.02 3.93 9.36
CA GLY A 201 -16.45 5.16 8.89
C GLY A 201 -14.92 5.18 9.01
N ARG A 202 -14.32 6.31 8.62
CA ARG A 202 -12.86 6.51 8.66
C ARG A 202 -12.29 6.40 10.08
N ALA A 203 -12.99 6.98 11.04
CA ALA A 203 -12.57 6.95 12.44
C ALA A 203 -12.55 5.51 12.98
N THR A 204 -13.63 4.76 12.75
CA THR A 204 -13.73 3.34 13.11
C THR A 204 -12.64 2.51 12.42
N TRP A 205 -12.39 2.74 11.12
CA TRP A 205 -11.36 2.02 10.37
C TRP A 205 -9.94 2.27 10.91
N ARG A 206 -9.58 3.54 11.19
CA ARG A 206 -8.28 3.89 11.78
C ARG A 206 -8.09 3.22 13.13
N ARG A 207 -9.12 3.24 13.98
CA ARG A 207 -9.05 2.65 15.32
C ARG A 207 -8.94 1.12 15.29
N LEU A 208 -9.51 0.47 14.27
CA LEU A 208 -9.33 -0.98 14.05
C LEU A 208 -7.93 -1.33 13.53
N ALA A 209 -7.26 -0.37 12.86
CA ALA A 209 -5.95 -0.56 12.26
C ALA A 209 -4.78 -0.37 13.24
N SER A 210 -4.96 0.44 14.29
CA SER A 210 -4.06 0.55 15.46
C SER A 210 -4.08 -0.71 16.30
#